data_AF-A0A9D4L6T6-F1
#
_entry.id   AF-A0A9D4L6T6-F1
#
_cell.length_a   1.000
_cell.length_b   1.000
_cell.length_c   1.000
_cell.angle_alpha   90.00
_cell.angle_beta   90.00
_cell.angle_gamma   90.00
#
_symmetry.space_group_name_H-M   'P 1'
#
loop_
_entity.id
_entity.type
_entity.pdbx_description
1 polymer ?
#
loop_
_entity_poly.entity_id
_entity_poly.type
_entity_poly.pdbx_seq_one_letter_code
_entity_poly.pdbx_strand_id
1 'polypeptide(L)'
;MSYSPTEKEVQCIIHWFQGWSKMQKDDFFKELLDKAIPCHLDSLFTSMQTMNVDDKPPSIFQCQMKLFNQWFDTWSHADRNMFMIKLREVDSQFVNEFERQFSLQISLQSGTE
;
A
#
# COMPACT_ATOMS: atom_id res chain seq x y z
N MET A 1 17.63 21.98 -0.77
CA MET A 1 17.78 20.73 0.01
C MET A 1 17.60 19.57 -0.96
N SER A 2 18.54 18.63 -1.01
CA SER A 2 18.40 17.43 -1.83
C SER A 2 17.52 16.41 -1.10
N TYR A 3 16.39 16.03 -1.69
CA TYR A 3 15.54 14.98 -1.15
C TYR A 3 16.27 13.64 -1.10
N SER A 4 16.04 12.87 -0.04
CA SER A 4 16.51 11.49 0.10
C SER A 4 15.85 10.59 -0.96
N PRO A 5 16.42 9.42 -1.28
CA PRO A 5 15.80 8.46 -2.21
C PRO A 5 14.37 8.10 -1.79
N THR A 6 14.16 7.76 -0.52
CA THR A 6 12.85 7.41 0.04
C THR A 6 11.84 8.55 -0.06
N GLU A 7 12.25 9.80 0.20
CA GLU A 7 11.36 10.96 0.06
C GLU A 7 10.85 11.11 -1.37
N LYS A 8 11.70 10.84 -2.38
CA LYS A 8 11.30 10.87 -3.79
C LYS A 8 10.35 9.73 -4.12
N GLU A 9 10.58 8.53 -3.59
CA GLU A 9 9.68 7.38 -3.77
C GLU A 9 8.30 7.67 -3.18
N VAL A 10 8.25 8.20 -1.95
CA VAL A 10 7.00 8.65 -1.30
C VAL A 10 6.29 9.70 -2.15
N GLN A 11 6.98 10.75 -2.58
CA GLN A 11 6.39 11.78 -3.45
C GLN A 11 5.85 11.19 -4.77
N CYS A 12 6.55 10.21 -5.34
CA CYS A 12 6.15 9.54 -6.56
C CYS A 12 4.82 8.79 -6.38
N ILE A 13 4.71 8.00 -5.30
CA ILE A 13 3.47 7.27 -4.99
C ILE A 13 2.33 8.23 -4.71
N ILE A 14 2.56 9.30 -3.95
CA ILE A 14 1.54 10.32 -3.67
C ILE A 14 1.04 10.97 -4.96
N HIS A 15 1.94 11.28 -5.89
CA HIS A 15 1.56 11.81 -7.20
C HIS A 15 0.71 10.81 -8.00
N TRP A 16 1.07 9.52 -8.00
CA TRP A 16 0.25 8.48 -8.65
C TRP A 16 -1.13 8.35 -8.00
N PHE A 17 -1.19 8.34 -6.67
CA PHE A 17 -2.42 8.22 -5.90
C PHE A 17 -3.45 9.31 -6.22
N GLN A 18 -2.99 10.54 -6.48
CA GLN A 18 -3.85 11.64 -6.91
C GLN A 18 -4.48 11.41 -8.30
N GLY A 19 -3.79 10.67 -9.18
CA GLY A 19 -4.26 10.31 -10.51
C GLY A 19 -5.06 9.00 -10.57
N TRP A 20 -5.14 8.26 -9.47
CA TRP A 20 -5.86 6.99 -9.43
C TRP A 20 -7.37 7.18 -9.39
N SER A 21 -8.08 6.33 -10.13
CA SER A 21 -9.52 6.17 -10.03
C SER A 21 -9.91 5.60 -8.66
N LYS A 22 -11.20 5.70 -8.31
CA LYS A 22 -11.72 5.11 -7.07
C LYS A 22 -11.42 3.61 -6.96
N MET A 23 -11.61 2.85 -8.05
CA MET A 23 -11.31 1.42 -8.07
C MET A 23 -9.84 1.12 -7.80
N GLN A 24 -8.93 1.91 -8.38
CA GLN A 24 -7.49 1.78 -8.14
C GLN A 24 -7.09 2.13 -6.71
N LYS A 25 -7.72 3.15 -6.12
CA LYS A 25 -7.54 3.48 -4.70
C LYS A 25 -8.07 2.35 -3.80
N ASP A 26 -9.21 1.75 -4.13
CA ASP A 26 -9.77 0.62 -3.36
C ASP A 26 -8.85 -0.61 -3.41
N ASP A 27 -8.20 -0.88 -4.55
CA ASP A 27 -7.22 -1.95 -4.66
C ASP A 27 -5.91 -1.63 -3.91
N PHE A 28 -5.43 -0.40 -4.01
CA PHE A 28 -4.29 0.07 -3.20
C PHE A 28 -4.56 -0.03 -1.70
N PHE A 29 -5.77 0.29 -1.26
CA PHE A 29 -6.19 0.22 0.13
C PHE A 29 -6.05 -1.20 0.70
N LYS A 30 -6.48 -2.21 -0.06
CA LYS A 30 -6.34 -3.62 0.33
C LYS A 30 -4.86 -4.01 0.43
N GLU A 31 -4.06 -3.66 -0.57
CA GLU A 31 -2.62 -3.94 -0.58
C GLU A 31 -1.91 -3.31 0.64
N LEU A 32 -2.26 -2.06 0.97
CA LEU A 32 -1.69 -1.36 2.12
C LEU A 32 -2.09 -2.01 3.45
N LEU A 33 -3.34 -2.47 3.59
CA LEU A 33 -3.80 -3.21 4.77
C LEU A 33 -3.06 -4.53 4.91
N ASP A 34 -2.97 -5.31 3.83
CA ASP A 34 -2.27 -6.60 3.83
C ASP A 34 -0.80 -6.44 4.22
N LYS A 35 -0.14 -5.37 3.75
CA LYS A 35 1.26 -5.05 4.10
C LYS A 35 1.46 -4.52 5.52
N ALA A 36 0.45 -3.87 6.09
CA ALA A 36 0.54 -3.26 7.42
C ALA A 36 0.25 -4.25 8.55
N ILE A 37 -0.54 -5.28 8.28
CA ILE A 37 -0.89 -6.29 9.27
C ILE A 37 0.23 -7.32 9.30
N PRO A 38 0.80 -7.64 10.48
CA PRO A 38 1.67 -8.80 10.65
C PRO A 38 0.84 -10.10 10.60
N CYS A 39 0.16 -10.34 9.48
CA CYS A 39 -0.53 -11.58 9.19
C CYS A 39 0.47 -12.54 8.56
N HIS A 40 0.65 -13.71 9.15
CA HIS A 40 1.42 -14.85 8.61
C HIS A 40 0.84 -15.44 7.30
N LEU A 41 0.39 -14.62 6.35
CA LEU A 41 -0.08 -15.04 5.02
C LEU A 41 0.91 -14.67 3.91
N ASP A 42 2.21 -14.78 4.21
CA ASP A 42 3.33 -14.52 3.28
C ASP A 42 3.37 -15.45 2.04
N SER A 43 2.48 -16.44 1.88
CA SER A 43 2.64 -17.44 0.79
C SER A 43 1.50 -17.53 -0.24
N LEU A 44 0.30 -17.02 0.04
CA LEU A 44 -0.86 -17.31 -0.82
C LEU A 44 -1.23 -16.20 -1.81
N PHE A 45 -1.02 -14.92 -1.48
CA PHE A 45 -1.42 -13.83 -2.38
C PHE A 45 -0.41 -13.57 -3.51
N THR A 46 0.89 -13.68 -3.22
CA THR A 46 1.97 -13.58 -4.21
C THR A 46 1.83 -14.63 -5.33
N SER A 47 1.30 -15.82 -4.99
CA SER A 47 1.09 -16.93 -5.94
C SER A 47 -0.15 -16.73 -6.83
N MET A 48 -1.10 -15.87 -6.46
CA MET A 48 -2.33 -15.69 -7.24
C MET A 48 -2.19 -14.59 -8.31
N GLN A 49 -1.37 -13.56 -8.08
CA GLN A 49 -1.03 -12.58 -9.13
C GLN A 49 -0.05 -13.12 -10.18
N THR A 50 0.76 -14.13 -9.84
CA THR A 50 1.69 -14.78 -10.78
C THR A 50 1.04 -15.85 -11.66
N MET A 51 -0.22 -16.20 -11.43
CA MET A 51 -0.92 -17.26 -12.16
C MET A 51 -1.93 -16.77 -13.21
N ASN A 52 -1.98 -15.47 -13.48
CA ASN A 52 -2.73 -14.94 -14.61
C ASN A 52 -1.74 -14.52 -15.71
N VAL A 53 -1.30 -15.49 -16.51
CA VAL A 53 -0.57 -15.24 -17.76
C VAL A 53 -1.60 -14.73 -18.77
N ASP A 54 -1.99 -13.47 -18.60
CA ASP A 54 -2.73 -12.74 -19.60
C ASP A 54 -1.67 -12.16 -20.56
N ASP A 55 -1.74 -12.48 -21.85
CA ASP A 55 -0.78 -12.02 -22.89
C ASP A 55 -0.84 -10.48 -23.13
N LYS A 56 -1.63 -9.77 -22.31
CA LYS A 56 -1.77 -8.32 -22.35
C LYS A 56 -0.63 -7.64 -21.59
N PRO A 57 0.02 -6.61 -22.16
CA PRO A 57 1.02 -5.85 -21.43
C PRO A 57 0.41 -5.26 -20.15
N PRO A 58 1.16 -5.27 -19.02
CA PRO A 58 0.65 -4.78 -17.76
C PRO A 58 0.24 -3.31 -17.89
N SER A 59 -0.86 -2.96 -17.24
CA SER A 59 -1.31 -1.58 -17.12
C SER A 59 -0.29 -0.74 -16.33
N ILE A 60 -0.28 0.57 -16.58
CA ILE A 60 0.58 1.52 -15.84
C ILE A 60 0.36 1.40 -14.34
N PHE A 61 -0.89 1.20 -13.91
CA PHE A 61 -1.24 0.99 -12.51
C PHE A 61 -0.56 -0.25 -11.90
N GLN A 62 -0.51 -1.37 -12.62
CA GLN A 62 0.19 -2.56 -12.16
C GLN A 62 1.70 -2.31 -12.01
N CYS A 63 2.30 -1.58 -12.94
CA CYS A 63 3.70 -1.17 -12.82
C CYS A 63 3.93 -0.26 -11.60
N GLN A 64 3.03 0.70 -11.35
CA GLN A 64 3.07 1.58 -10.17
C GLN A 64 2.95 0.78 -8.87
N MET A 65 2.01 -0.18 -8.81
CA MET A 65 1.80 -1.03 -7.63
C MET A 65 3.01 -1.92 -7.34
N LYS A 66 3.63 -2.47 -8.39
CA LYS A 66 4.86 -3.25 -8.25
C LYS A 66 6.01 -2.42 -7.66
N LEU A 67 6.18 -1.18 -8.12
CA LEU A 67 7.19 -0.26 -7.57
C LEU A 67 6.88 0.11 -6.13
N PHE A 68 5.61 0.44 -5.82
CA PHE A 68 5.17 0.70 -4.46
C PHE A 68 5.54 -0.47 -3.53
N ASN A 69 5.21 -1.71 -3.90
CA ASN A 69 5.51 -2.89 -3.08
C ASN A 69 7.02 -3.05 -2.84
N GLN A 70 7.82 -2.90 -3.89
CA GLN A 70 9.28 -2.96 -3.77
C GLN A 70 9.83 -1.89 -2.83
N TRP A 71 9.37 -0.65 -2.95
CA TRP A 71 9.81 0.44 -2.09
C TRP A 71 9.34 0.26 -0.65
N PHE A 72 8.06 -0.05 -0.43
CA PHE A 72 7.47 -0.22 0.89
C PHE A 72 8.13 -1.33 1.71
N ASP A 73 8.53 -2.43 1.07
CA ASP A 73 9.26 -3.52 1.71
C ASP A 73 10.67 -3.11 2.18
N THR A 74 11.29 -2.13 1.52
CA THR A 74 12.60 -1.59 1.91
C THR A 74 12.53 -0.44 2.92
N TRP A 75 11.35 0.15 3.11
CA TRP A 75 11.15 1.31 3.97
C TRP A 75 11.21 0.96 5.45
N SER A 76 11.89 1.81 6.22
CA SER A 76 11.86 1.71 7.69
C SER A 76 10.49 2.10 8.24
N HIS A 77 10.25 1.81 9.52
CA HIS A 77 9.03 2.25 10.19
C HIS A 77 8.85 3.78 10.15
N ALA A 78 9.95 4.55 10.24
CA ALA A 78 9.90 6.00 10.14
C ALA A 78 9.48 6.47 8.74
N ASP A 79 9.98 5.82 7.69
CA ASP A 79 9.64 6.11 6.30
C ASP A 79 8.17 5.77 5.99
N ARG A 80 7.69 4.62 6.48
CA ARG A 80 6.28 4.23 6.38
C ARG A 80 5.37 5.23 7.10
N ASN A 81 5.77 5.71 8.28
CA ASN A 81 5.03 6.75 8.99
C ASN A 81 5.00 8.07 8.22
N MET A 82 6.13 8.50 7.64
CA MET A 82 6.20 9.67 6.77
C MET A 82 5.25 9.53 5.56
N PHE A 83 5.24 8.35 4.93
CA PHE A 83 4.31 8.04 3.84
C PHE A 83 2.85 8.20 4.28
N MET A 84 2.45 7.65 5.43
CA MET A 84 1.08 7.76 5.95
C MET A 84 0.69 9.22 6.25
N ILE A 85 1.62 10.03 6.76
CA ILE A 85 1.41 11.46 6.98
C ILE A 85 1.14 12.16 5.64
N LYS A 86 1.97 11.90 4.62
CA LYS A 86 1.80 12.49 3.27
C LYS A 86 0.52 12.02 2.58
N LEU A 87 0.13 10.78 2.78
CA LEU A 87 -1.11 10.25 2.25
C LEU A 87 -2.32 10.93 2.91
N ARG A 88 -2.25 11.17 4.22
CA ARG A 88 -3.28 11.89 4.98
C ARG A 88 -3.42 13.35 4.56
N GLU A 89 -2.32 14.02 4.23
CA GLU A 89 -2.34 15.39 3.68
C GLU A 89 -3.14 15.48 2.38
N VAL A 90 -3.11 14.41 1.57
CA VAL A 90 -3.82 14.37 0.27
C VAL A 90 -5.25 13.85 0.39
N ASP A 91 -5.48 12.82 1.22
CA ASP A 91 -6.77 12.18 1.37
C ASP A 91 -6.93 11.65 2.80
N SER A 92 -7.40 12.53 3.69
CA SER A 92 -7.59 12.22 5.11
C SER A 92 -8.69 11.19 5.34
N GLN A 93 -9.71 11.13 4.47
CA GLN A 93 -10.78 10.14 4.58
C GLN A 93 -10.26 8.74 4.29
N PHE A 94 -9.43 8.59 3.24
CA PHE A 94 -8.77 7.33 2.93
C PHE A 94 -7.96 6.79 4.13
N VAL A 95 -7.14 7.65 4.75
CA VAL A 95 -6.30 7.23 5.89
C VAL A 95 -7.12 6.93 7.14
N ASN A 96 -8.17 7.69 7.42
CA ASN A 96 -9.06 7.42 8.55
C ASN A 96 -9.77 6.06 8.40
N GLU A 97 -10.22 5.73 7.18
CA GLU A 97 -10.82 4.44 6.90
C GLU A 97 -9.80 3.31 7.03
N PHE A 98 -8.55 3.54 6.60
CA PHE A 98 -7.46 2.59 6.75
C PHE A 98 -7.20 2.29 8.23
N GLU A 99 -7.03 3.31 9.05
CA GLU A 99 -6.79 3.15 10.49
C GLU A 99 -7.95 2.46 11.20
N ARG A 100 -9.19 2.76 10.80
CA ARG A 100 -10.39 2.10 11.31
C ARG A 100 -10.37 0.60 10.99
N GLN A 101 -10.13 0.24 9.73
CA GLN A 101 -10.10 -1.17 9.29
C GLN A 101 -8.93 -1.93 9.90
N PHE A 102 -7.75 -1.32 9.92
CA PHE A 102 -6.56 -1.87 10.56
C PHE A 102 -6.80 -2.16 12.05
N SER A 103 -7.40 -1.21 12.78
CA SER A 103 -7.74 -1.39 14.20
C SER A 103 -8.76 -2.50 14.42
N LEU A 104 -9.76 -2.63 13.54
CA LEU A 104 -10.76 -3.71 13.60
C LEU A 104 -10.11 -5.07 13.36
N GLN A 105 -9.22 -5.20 12.37
CA GLN A 105 -8.56 -6.47 12.06
C GLN A 105 -7.58 -6.89 13.15
N ILE A 106 -6.83 -5.97 13.75
CA ILE A 106 -5.98 -6.26 14.91
C ILE A 106 -6.84 -6.75 16.09
N SER A 107 -7.96 -6.08 16.38
CA SER A 107 -8.84 -6.44 17.48
C SER A 107 -9.42 -7.86 17.33
N LEU A 108 -9.74 -8.28 16.10
CA LEU A 108 -10.22 -9.63 15.80
C LEU A 108 -9.14 -10.70 16.00
N GLN A 109 -7.86 -10.38 15.81
CA GLN A 109 -6.75 -11.31 16.04
C GLN A 109 -6.42 -11.47 17.53
N SER A 110 -6.61 -10.42 18.33
CA SER A 110 -6.39 -10.44 19.78
C SER A 110 -7.52 -11.08 20.60
N GLY A 111 -8.66 -11.41 19.97
CA GLY A 111 -9.87 -11.92 20.64
C GLY A 111 -10.06 -13.44 20.64
N THR A 112 -9.07 -14.22 20.19
CA THR A 112 -9.14 -15.69 20.09
C THR A 112 -8.24 -16.43 21.09
N GLU A 113 -8.02 -15.86 22.28
CA GLU A 113 -7.49 -16.61 23.44
C GLU A 113 -8.61 -17.09 24.37
#